data_AF-A0A7V4KES1-F1
#
_entry.id   AF-A0A7V4KES1-F1
#
_cell.length_a   1.000
_cell.length_b   1.000
_cell.length_c   1.000
_cell.angle_alpha   90.00
_cell.angle_beta   90.00
_cell.angle_gamma   90.00
#
_symmetry.space_group_name_H-M   'P 1'
#
loop_
_entity.id
_entity.type
_entity.pdbx_description
1 polymer ?
#
loop_
_entity_poly.entity_id
_entity_poly.type
_entity_poly.pdbx_seq_one_letter_code
_entity_poly.pdbx_strand_id
1 'polypeptide(L)'
;ADVHAIIHTHPVYSTIVSVTLKEIPPIVEDAVMILGERLFVSEYALPGTEELARNAVKALGNNHCVFLRNHGLVTVGENIQEAFIATLVAEKTAQIYIEALRVGTVSILPDEHAKLLREKYLKSYRQK
;
A
#
# COMPACT_ATOMS: atom_id res chain seq x y z
N ALA A 1 12.36 -14.86 -8.17
CA ALA A 1 11.98 -13.75 -7.31
C ALA A 1 10.81 -13.04 -7.97
N ASP A 2 9.85 -12.53 -7.20
CA ASP A 2 8.58 -11.92 -7.65
C ASP A 2 8.60 -10.38 -7.60
N VAL A 3 9.65 -9.78 -7.03
CA VAL A 3 9.87 -8.33 -7.03
C VAL A 3 11.11 -8.01 -7.85
N HIS A 4 10.95 -7.24 -8.94
CA HIS A 4 12.06 -6.76 -9.77
C HIS A 4 12.08 -5.24 -9.95
N ALA A 5 11.09 -4.52 -9.42
CA ALA A 5 11.08 -3.07 -9.37
C ALA A 5 10.58 -2.57 -8.02
N ILE A 6 11.20 -1.49 -7.55
CA ILE A 6 10.85 -0.80 -6.30
C ILE A 6 10.80 0.70 -6.61
N ILE A 7 9.76 1.37 -6.15
CA ILE A 7 9.66 2.83 -6.20
C ILE A 7 9.56 3.37 -4.78
N HIS A 8 10.39 4.37 -4.49
CA HIS A 8 10.29 5.19 -3.29
C HIS A 8 10.02 6.64 -3.69
N THR A 9 9.01 7.25 -3.06
CA THR A 9 8.68 8.67 -3.24
C THR A 9 7.89 9.18 -2.04
N HIS A 10 7.64 10.49 -1.98
CA HIS A 10 6.90 11.16 -0.89
C HIS A 10 5.62 11.84 -1.41
N PRO A 11 4.61 11.10 -1.92
CA PRO A 11 3.35 11.70 -2.34
C PRO A 11 2.62 12.31 -1.13
N VAL A 12 1.83 13.36 -1.35
CA VAL A 12 1.30 14.19 -0.27
C VAL A 12 0.40 13.39 0.66
N TYR A 13 -0.60 12.68 0.14
CA TYR A 13 -1.56 11.94 0.97
C TYR A 13 -0.93 10.70 1.58
N SER A 14 -0.05 10.01 0.86
CA SER A 14 0.74 8.90 1.39
C SER A 14 1.62 9.35 2.56
N THR A 15 2.21 10.54 2.47
CA THR A 15 3.00 11.11 3.56
C THR A 15 2.12 11.49 4.75
N ILE A 16 0.92 12.05 4.52
CA ILE A 16 -0.08 12.28 5.57
C ILE A 16 -0.41 10.98 6.31
N VAL A 17 -0.74 9.91 5.57
CA VAL A 17 -1.00 8.58 6.15
C VAL A 17 0.20 8.11 6.97
N SER A 18 1.42 8.28 6.44
CA SER A 18 2.64 7.84 7.11
C SER A 18 2.90 8.55 8.45
N VAL A 19 2.40 9.77 8.63
CA VAL A 19 2.60 10.54 9.87
C VAL A 19 1.46 10.35 10.86
N THR A 20 0.22 10.13 10.38
CA THR A 20 -0.96 10.10 11.26
C THR A 20 -1.51 8.71 11.56
N LEU A 21 -1.41 7.75 10.64
CA LEU A 21 -2.15 6.48 10.73
C LEU A 21 -1.25 5.29 11.08
N LYS A 22 -1.87 4.14 11.34
CA LYS A 22 -1.18 2.84 11.45
C LYS A 22 -1.39 1.98 10.21
N GLU A 23 -2.53 2.18 9.53
CA GLU A 23 -2.92 1.42 8.36
C GLU A 23 -4.04 2.12 7.58
N ILE A 24 -4.32 1.64 6.38
CA ILE A 24 -5.54 1.88 5.61
C ILE A 24 -6.27 0.53 5.45
N PRO A 25 -7.55 0.41 5.90
CA PRO A 25 -8.35 -0.80 5.70
C PRO A 25 -8.74 -1.01 4.22
N PRO A 26 -9.29 -2.18 3.84
CA PRO A 26 -9.80 -2.41 2.48
C PRO A 26 -11.04 -1.56 2.22
N ILE A 27 -10.86 -0.40 1.58
CA ILE A 27 -11.94 0.58 1.34
C ILE A 27 -12.36 0.69 -0.13
N VAL A 28 -11.45 0.38 -1.06
CA VAL A 28 -11.69 0.42 -2.50
C VAL A 28 -11.10 -0.83 -3.14
N GLU A 29 -11.84 -1.42 -4.08
CA GLU A 29 -11.55 -2.73 -4.65
C GLU A 29 -10.24 -2.76 -5.44
N ASP A 30 -9.91 -1.68 -6.14
CA ASP A 30 -8.70 -1.64 -6.97
C ASP A 30 -7.42 -1.55 -6.14
N ALA A 31 -7.45 -0.85 -5.00
CA ALA A 31 -6.38 -0.89 -4.01
C ALA A 31 -6.19 -2.30 -3.46
N VAL A 32 -7.28 -2.99 -3.11
CA VAL A 32 -7.21 -4.38 -2.64
C VAL A 32 -6.60 -5.30 -3.69
N MET A 33 -7.05 -5.18 -4.94
CA MET A 33 -6.53 -5.99 -6.04
C MET A 33 -5.04 -5.74 -6.29
N ILE A 34 -4.63 -4.48 -6.42
CA ILE A 34 -3.30 -4.09 -6.89
C ILE A 34 -2.29 -4.08 -5.75
N LEU A 35 -2.64 -3.45 -4.62
CA LEU A 35 -1.74 -3.19 -3.50
C LEU A 35 -1.79 -4.29 -2.45
N GLY A 36 -2.96 -4.88 -2.21
CA GLY A 36 -3.17 -5.90 -1.18
C GLY A 36 -4.28 -5.52 -0.20
N GLU A 37 -4.66 -6.47 0.65
CA GLU A 37 -5.90 -6.41 1.45
C GLU A 37 -5.93 -5.28 2.48
N ARG A 38 -4.79 -4.98 3.12
CA ARG A 38 -4.68 -3.93 4.12
C ARG A 38 -3.31 -3.29 4.03
N LEU A 39 -3.24 -1.97 3.99
CA LEU A 39 -1.97 -1.25 3.77
C LEU A 39 -1.43 -0.73 5.09
N PHE A 40 -0.18 -1.04 5.42
CA PHE A 40 0.38 -0.74 6.73
C PHE A 40 1.39 0.41 6.70
N VAL A 41 1.50 1.10 7.83
CA VAL A 41 2.60 2.03 8.13
C VAL A 41 3.66 1.28 8.93
N SER A 42 4.90 1.29 8.46
CA SER A 42 6.03 0.64 9.15
C SER A 42 6.32 1.27 10.51
N GLU A 43 7.11 0.60 11.34
CA GLU A 43 7.75 1.27 12.48
C GLU A 43 8.80 2.27 11.98
N TYR A 44 9.04 3.32 12.77
CA TYR A 44 10.06 4.33 12.45
C TYR A 44 11.46 3.76 12.63
N ALA A 45 12.36 4.15 11.73
CA ALA A 45 13.80 4.04 11.91
C ALA A 45 14.47 5.12 11.04
N LEU A 46 15.74 5.42 11.33
CA LEU A 46 16.47 6.46 10.60
C LEU A 46 16.63 6.07 9.11
N PRO A 47 16.39 7.00 8.16
CA PRO A 47 16.64 6.76 6.74
C PRO A 47 18.05 6.27 6.45
N GLY A 48 18.16 5.30 5.53
CA GLY A 48 19.44 4.68 5.15
C GLY A 48 19.93 3.56 6.07
N THR A 49 19.18 3.21 7.12
CA THR A 49 19.53 2.09 8.02
C THR A 49 18.93 0.77 7.56
N GLU A 50 19.60 -0.35 7.89
CA GLU A 50 19.03 -1.67 7.71
C GLU A 50 17.77 -1.90 8.57
N GLU A 51 17.68 -1.21 9.71
CA GLU A 51 16.49 -1.27 10.57
C GLU A 51 15.25 -0.74 9.85
N LEU A 52 15.37 0.39 9.14
CA LEU A 52 14.29 0.90 8.29
C LEU A 52 13.91 -0.12 7.23
N ALA A 53 14.89 -0.72 6.56
CA ALA A 53 14.62 -1.74 5.54
C ALA A 53 13.88 -2.96 6.12
N ARG A 54 14.31 -3.47 7.28
CA ARG A 54 13.63 -4.57 7.98
C ARG A 54 12.20 -4.20 8.40
N ASN A 55 12.01 -3.00 8.94
CA ASN A 55 10.68 -2.51 9.34
C ASN A 55 9.75 -2.36 8.13
N ALA A 56 10.27 -1.86 7.00
CA ALA A 56 9.53 -1.74 5.76
C ALA A 56 9.13 -3.12 5.20
N VAL A 57 10.05 -4.08 5.11
CA VAL A 57 9.77 -5.44 4.62
C VAL A 57 8.76 -6.14 5.52
N LYS A 58 8.88 -6.01 6.85
CA LYS A 58 7.94 -6.60 7.81
C LYS A 58 6.52 -6.06 7.62
N ALA A 59 6.37 -4.75 7.43
CA ALA A 59 5.08 -4.11 7.24
C ALA A 59 4.51 -4.31 5.82
N LEU A 60 5.37 -4.48 4.81
CA LEU A 60 4.98 -4.81 3.44
C LEU A 60 4.30 -6.18 3.38
N GLY A 61 4.88 -7.21 4.01
CA GLY A 61 4.34 -8.57 3.97
C GLY A 61 4.13 -9.05 2.52
N ASN A 62 2.90 -9.43 2.18
CA ASN A 62 2.51 -9.87 0.82
C ASN A 62 1.86 -8.76 -0.02
N ASN A 63 1.91 -7.51 0.46
CA ASN A 63 1.39 -6.36 -0.25
C ASN A 63 2.42 -5.81 -1.24
N HIS A 64 1.98 -4.91 -2.10
CA HIS A 64 2.81 -4.16 -3.04
C HIS A 64 3.05 -2.71 -2.59
N CYS A 65 2.65 -2.36 -1.36
CA CYS A 65 2.71 -1.01 -0.82
C CYS A 65 2.94 -1.04 0.69
N VAL A 66 3.87 -0.19 1.15
CA VAL A 66 4.10 0.10 2.57
C VAL A 66 4.37 1.59 2.75
N PHE A 67 3.70 2.20 3.73
CA PHE A 67 4.01 3.58 4.14
C PHE A 67 5.13 3.55 5.17
N LEU A 68 6.12 4.42 5.03
CA LEU A 68 7.24 4.54 5.96
C LEU A 68 6.92 5.62 6.99
N ARG A 69 6.78 5.25 8.28
CA ARG A 69 6.44 6.20 9.37
C ARG A 69 7.24 7.48 9.28
N ASN A 70 6.56 8.63 9.28
CA ASN A 70 7.16 9.96 9.24
C ASN A 70 8.10 10.20 8.04
N HIS A 71 7.85 9.56 6.90
CA HIS A 71 8.78 9.61 5.77
C HIS A 71 8.07 9.64 4.41
N GLY A 72 7.38 8.57 4.01
CA GLY A 72 6.79 8.51 2.67
C GLY A 72 6.28 7.12 2.31
N LEU A 73 6.47 6.72 1.05
CA LEU A 73 5.91 5.51 0.47
C LEU A 73 6.99 4.65 -0.19
N VAL A 74 6.86 3.33 -0.07
CA VAL A 74 7.56 2.34 -0.90
C VAL A 74 6.54 1.42 -1.54
N THR A 75 6.67 1.21 -2.85
CA THR A 75 5.89 0.22 -3.59
C THR A 75 6.80 -0.72 -4.36
N VAL A 76 6.28 -1.91 -4.66
CA VAL A 76 7.02 -2.97 -5.37
C VAL A 76 6.19 -3.54 -6.52
N GLY A 77 6.86 -4.17 -7.49
CA GLY A 77 6.21 -4.86 -8.61
C GLY A 77 7.18 -5.78 -9.36
N GLU A 78 6.65 -6.59 -10.27
CA GLU A 78 7.45 -7.49 -11.14
C GLU A 78 8.20 -6.72 -12.23
N ASN A 79 7.78 -5.48 -12.51
CA ASN A 79 8.40 -4.57 -13.44
C ASN A 79 8.11 -3.11 -13.02
N ILE A 80 8.77 -2.16 -13.67
CA ILE A 80 8.66 -0.73 -13.31
C ILE A 80 7.23 -0.20 -13.52
N GLN A 81 6.49 -0.71 -14.51
CA GLN A 81 5.11 -0.31 -14.77
C GLN A 81 4.19 -0.73 -13.61
N GLU A 82 4.33 -1.96 -13.10
CA GLU A 82 3.58 -2.43 -11.93
C GLU A 82 3.89 -1.61 -10.68
N ALA A 83 5.18 -1.37 -10.39
CA ALA A 83 5.57 -0.56 -9.23
C ALA A 83 5.05 0.89 -9.33
N PHE A 84 5.01 1.44 -10.55
CA PHE A 84 4.46 2.77 -10.83
C PHE A 84 2.94 2.81 -10.66
N ILE A 85 2.21 1.83 -11.20
CA ILE A 85 0.76 1.71 -10.98
C ILE A 85 0.46 1.57 -9.49
N ALA A 86 1.22 0.75 -8.77
CA ALA A 86 1.08 0.61 -7.32
C ALA A 86 1.29 1.96 -6.60
N THR A 87 2.26 2.77 -7.05
CA THR A 87 2.50 4.12 -6.49
C THR A 87 1.28 5.03 -6.69
N LEU A 88 0.72 5.06 -7.90
CA LEU A 88 -0.45 5.90 -8.22
C LEU A 88 -1.69 5.47 -7.44
N VAL A 89 -1.94 4.16 -7.38
CA VAL A 89 -3.09 3.61 -6.65
C VAL A 89 -2.94 3.82 -5.15
N ALA A 90 -1.73 3.71 -4.60
CA ALA A 90 -1.48 3.97 -3.17
C ALA A 90 -1.77 5.43 -2.82
N GLU A 91 -1.31 6.39 -3.63
CA GLU A 91 -1.60 7.81 -3.38
C GLU A 91 -3.08 8.13 -3.52
N LYS A 92 -3.73 7.63 -4.57
CA LYS A 92 -5.19 7.79 -4.75
C LYS A 92 -5.96 7.22 -3.56
N THR A 93 -5.56 6.04 -3.07
CA THR A 93 -6.21 5.37 -1.93
C THR A 93 -6.02 6.14 -0.63
N ALA A 94 -4.81 6.64 -0.39
CA ALA A 94 -4.52 7.52 0.73
C ALA A 94 -5.39 8.79 0.69
N GLN A 95 -5.51 9.42 -0.49
CA GLN A 95 -6.38 10.58 -0.69
C GLN A 95 -7.83 10.25 -0.38
N ILE A 96 -8.38 9.19 -0.97
CA ILE A 96 -9.76 8.77 -0.73
C ILE A 96 -10.00 8.52 0.75
N TYR A 97 -9.10 7.81 1.44
CA TYR A 97 -9.29 7.49 2.85
C TYR A 97 -9.31 8.74 3.74
N ILE A 98 -8.35 9.64 3.55
CA ILE A 98 -8.26 10.89 4.32
C ILE A 98 -9.49 11.77 4.07
N GLU A 99 -9.92 11.93 2.82
CA GLU A 99 -11.10 12.75 2.51
C GLU A 99 -12.41 12.07 2.99
N ALA A 100 -12.52 10.75 2.89
CA ALA A 100 -13.70 10.01 3.37
C ALA A 100 -13.91 10.15 4.87
N LEU A 101 -12.82 10.14 5.67
CA LEU A 101 -12.88 10.39 7.12
C LEU A 101 -13.44 11.78 7.47
N ARG A 102 -13.35 12.76 6.55
CA ARG A 102 -13.91 14.11 6.74
C ARG A 102 -15.39 14.19 6.37
N VAL A 103 -15.86 13.29 5.52
CA VAL A 103 -17.25 13.24 5.05
C VAL A 103 -18.13 12.43 6.00
N GLY A 104 -17.63 11.31 6.52
CA GLY A 104 -18.39 10.47 7.45
C GLY A 104 -17.70 9.17 7.81
N THR A 105 -18.49 8.19 8.25
CA THR A 105 -17.99 6.86 8.62
C THR A 105 -17.59 6.09 7.38
N VAL A 106 -16.33 5.66 7.33
CA VAL A 106 -15.79 4.86 6.21
C VAL A 106 -16.40 3.45 6.26
N SER A 107 -16.98 3.02 5.15
CA SER A 107 -17.43 1.63 4.94
C SER A 107 -16.23 0.77 4.54
N ILE A 108 -16.07 -0.37 5.20
CA ILE A 108 -14.95 -1.30 4.99
C ILE A 108 -15.48 -2.52 4.23
N LEU A 109 -14.74 -2.97 3.21
CA LEU A 109 -15.05 -4.22 2.52
C LEU A 109 -14.92 -5.40 3.49
N PRO A 110 -15.86 -6.37 3.49
CA PRO A 110 -15.70 -7.59 4.26
C PRO A 110 -14.39 -8.31 3.90
N ASP A 111 -13.66 -8.81 4.90
CA ASP A 111 -12.34 -9.43 4.69
C ASP A 111 -12.40 -10.60 3.70
N GLU A 112 -13.48 -11.39 3.72
CA GLU A 112 -13.69 -12.49 2.77
C GLU A 112 -13.78 -11.99 1.32
N HIS A 113 -14.42 -10.84 1.09
CA HIS A 113 -14.51 -10.24 -0.23
C HIS A 113 -13.18 -9.62 -0.64
N ALA A 114 -12.47 -8.95 0.27
CA ALA A 114 -11.16 -8.39 -0.01
C ALA A 114 -10.17 -9.49 -0.46
N LYS A 115 -10.15 -10.60 0.28
CA LYS A 115 -9.37 -11.79 -0.06
C LYS A 115 -9.74 -12.36 -1.43
N LEU A 116 -11.03 -12.51 -1.71
CA LEU A 116 -11.50 -13.01 -3.01
C LEU A 116 -11.08 -12.11 -4.18
N LEU A 117 -11.14 -10.77 -4.00
CA LEU A 117 -10.71 -9.81 -5.02
C LEU A 117 -9.21 -9.93 -5.28
N ARG A 118 -8.39 -9.99 -4.22
CA ARG A 118 -6.93 -10.17 -4.33
C ARG A 118 -6.58 -11.49 -5.02
N GLU A 119 -7.20 -12.59 -4.61
CA GLU A 119 -6.97 -13.91 -5.23
C GLU A 119 -7.34 -13.93 -6.72
N LYS A 120 -8.49 -13.35 -7.10
CA LYS A 120 -8.91 -13.27 -8.50
C LYS A 120 -7.93 -12.42 -9.32
N TYR A 121 -7.51 -11.27 -8.80
CA TYR A 121 -6.55 -10.42 -9.48
C TYR A 121 -5.22 -11.15 -9.75
N LEU A 122 -4.65 -11.80 -8.73
CA LEU A 122 -3.38 -12.53 -8.85
C LEU A 122 -3.48 -13.72 -9.82
N LYS A 123 -4.62 -14.44 -9.87
CA LYS A 123 -4.81 -15.58 -10.77
C LYS A 123 -5.06 -15.15 -12.23
N SER A 124 -5.80 -14.08 -12.44
CA SER A 124 -6.32 -13.71 -13.78
C SER A 124 -5.45 -12.72 -14.53
N TYR A 125 -4.83 -11.76 -13.82
CA TYR A 125 -4.12 -10.64 -14.46
C TYR A 125 -2.60 -10.78 -14.38
N ARG A 126 -2.06 -11.55 -13.43
CA ARG A 126 -0.61 -11.77 -13.25
C ARG A 126 -0.04 -13.00 -13.96
N GLN A 127 -0.86 -13.80 -14.63
CA GLN A 127 -0.40 -14.98 -15.39
C GLN A 127 -0.22 -14.74 -16.89
N LYS A 128 -0.07 -13.48 -17.33
CA LYS A 128 0.18 -13.14 -18.74
C LYS A 128 1.53 -12.49 -18.93
#